data_AF-A0A2W4KEX0-F1
#
_entry.id   AF-A0A2W4KEX0-F1
#
_cell.length_a   1.000
_cell.length_b   1.000
_cell.length_c   1.000
_cell.angle_alpha   90.00
_cell.angle_beta   90.00
_cell.angle_gamma   90.00
#
_symmetry.space_group_name_H-M   'P 1'
#
loop_
_entity.id
_entity.type
_entity.pdbx_description
1 polymer ?
#
loop_
_entity_poly.entity_id
_entity_poly.type
_entity_poly.pdbx_seq_one_letter_code
_entity_poly.pdbx_strand_id
1 'polypeptide(L)' 'MKRNLLSLAALALLAIPQANAVPLIKGDEASYRVRELSTGMNWYTNLPMALQESARTGKLVVWIHMLGKIDGAT' A
#
# COMPACT_ATOMS: atom_id res chain seq x y z
N MET A 1 40.76 13.08 -37.62
CA MET A 1 40.60 12.85 -36.16
C MET A 1 39.14 12.50 -35.85
N LYS A 2 38.76 11.22 -35.82
CA LYS A 2 37.39 10.78 -35.45
C LYS A 2 37.41 9.35 -34.87
N ARG A 3 38.09 9.13 -33.75
CA ARG A 3 38.02 7.89 -32.96
C ARG A 3 38.04 8.32 -31.50
N ASN A 4 37.01 7.95 -30.73
CA ASN A 4 36.86 8.02 -29.25
C ASN A 4 35.53 8.61 -28.73
N LEU A 5 34.53 8.91 -29.58
CA LEU A 5 33.23 9.38 -29.08
C LEU A 5 32.34 8.25 -28.50
N LEU A 6 32.60 6.98 -28.84
CA LEU A 6 31.77 5.84 -28.41
C LEU A 6 32.06 5.37 -26.97
N SER A 7 33.25 5.65 -26.44
CA SER A 7 33.63 5.19 -25.09
C SER A 7 33.00 6.02 -23.96
N LEU A 8 32.62 7.28 -24.24
CA LEU A 8 32.00 8.16 -23.22
C LEU A 8 30.53 7.80 -22.95
N ALA A 9 29.81 7.31 -23.96
CA ALA A 9 28.39 6.97 -23.84
C ALA A 9 28.16 5.70 -22.98
N ALA A 10 29.12 4.77 -22.95
CA ALA A 10 29.02 3.55 -22.15
C ALA A 10 29.16 3.82 -20.63
N LEU A 11 29.90 4.87 -20.24
CA LEU A 11 30.10 5.20 -18.82
C LEU A 11 28.87 5.91 -18.21
N ALA A 12 28.10 6.63 -19.02
CA ALA A 12 26.87 7.30 -18.59
C ALA A 12 25.72 6.34 -18.26
N LEU A 13 25.71 5.12 -18.82
CA LEU A 13 24.71 4.10 -18.52
C LEU A 13 24.93 3.39 -17.16
N LEU A 14 26.15 3.45 -16.62
CA LEU A 14 26.47 2.90 -15.30
C LEU A 14 26.11 3.86 -14.15
N ALA A 15 25.81 5.13 -14.46
CA ALA A 15 25.44 6.14 -13.48
C ALA A 15 23.92 6.22 -13.24
N ILE A 16 23.13 5.31 -13.81
CA ILE A 16 21.70 5.22 -13.47
C ILE A 16 21.62 4.81 -12.00
N PRO A 17 21.06 5.66 -11.12
CA PRO A 17 20.87 5.27 -9.72
C PRO A 17 20.02 4.00 -9.72
N GLN A 18 20.57 2.92 -9.16
CA GLN A 18 19.78 1.71 -8.96
C GLN A 18 18.63 2.08 -8.03
N ALA A 19 17.40 1.96 -8.55
CA ALA A 19 16.22 2.09 -7.71
C ALA A 19 16.34 1.03 -6.62
N ASN A 20 16.60 1.47 -5.39
CA ASN A 20 16.62 0.56 -4.24
C ASN A 20 15.23 -0.06 -4.15
N ALA A 21 15.16 -1.38 -4.39
CA ALA A 21 13.92 -2.10 -4.20
C ALA A 21 13.47 -1.88 -2.75
N VAL A 22 12.21 -1.45 -2.58
CA VAL A 22 11.61 -1.38 -1.25
C VAL A 22 11.71 -2.77 -0.64
N PRO A 23 12.28 -2.93 0.56
CA PRO A 23 12.42 -4.24 1.17
C PRO A 23 11.02 -4.87 1.31
N LEU A 24 10.87 -6.08 0.76
CA LEU A 24 9.64 -6.84 0.93
C LEU A 24 9.47 -7.18 2.40
N ILE A 25 8.29 -6.90 2.95
CA ILE A 25 7.91 -7.35 4.28
C ILE A 25 7.77 -8.88 4.25
N LYS A 26 8.14 -9.52 5.36
CA LYS A 26 7.93 -10.96 5.51
C LYS A 26 6.43 -11.27 5.58
N GLY A 27 6.05 -12.47 5.15
CA GLY A 27 4.63 -12.87 5.07
C GLY A 27 3.92 -12.86 6.43
N ASP A 28 4.60 -13.30 7.48
CA ASP A 28 4.11 -13.27 8.86
C ASP A 28 3.84 -11.83 9.33
N GLU A 29 4.77 -10.93 9.06
CA GLU A 29 4.63 -9.51 9.36
C GLU A 29 3.50 -8.85 8.55
N ALA A 30 3.36 -9.19 7.28
CA ALA A 30 2.26 -8.72 6.44
C ALA A 30 0.90 -9.17 6.98
N SER A 31 0.75 -10.45 7.31
CA SER A 31 -0.48 -11.01 7.89
C SER A 31 -0.83 -10.38 9.23
N TYR A 32 0.17 -10.17 10.09
CA TYR A 32 -0.02 -9.50 11.37
C TYR A 32 -0.54 -8.07 11.18
N ARG A 33 0.12 -7.27 10.34
CA ARG A 33 -0.27 -5.88 10.06
C ARG A 33 -1.67 -5.77 9.46
N VAL A 34 -2.02 -6.64 8.51
CA VAL A 34 -3.37 -6.68 7.91
C VAL A 34 -4.41 -7.02 8.97
N ARG A 35 -4.15 -7.99 9.84
CA ARG A 35 -5.07 -8.36 10.90
C ARG A 35 -5.23 -7.25 11.94
N GLU A 36 -4.14 -6.61 12.35
CA GLU A 36 -4.18 -5.47 13.27
C GLU A 36 -5.05 -4.33 12.71
N LEU A 37 -4.80 -3.92 11.46
CA LEU A 37 -5.55 -2.85 10.81
C LEU A 37 -7.03 -3.21 10.59
N SER A 38 -7.31 -4.45 10.17
CA SER A 38 -8.68 -4.87 9.89
C SER A 38 -9.49 -5.13 11.16
N THR A 39 -8.87 -5.42 12.30
CA THR A 39 -9.59 -5.63 13.58
C THR A 39 -9.69 -4.37 14.44
N GLY A 40 -8.80 -3.38 14.24
CA GLY A 40 -8.83 -2.12 14.98
C GLY A 40 -9.96 -1.16 14.58
N MET A 41 -10.70 -1.46 13.51
CA MET A 41 -11.82 -0.65 13.02
C MET A 41 -13.16 -1.32 13.32
N ASN A 42 -14.15 -0.52 13.73
CA ASN A 42 -15.53 -0.95 13.83
C ASN A 42 -16.17 -0.97 12.43
N TRP A 43 -16.28 -2.15 11.84
CA TRP A 43 -16.94 -2.34 10.55
C TRP A 43 -18.45 -2.40 10.72
N TYR A 44 -19.15 -1.43 10.12
CA TYR A 44 -20.61 -1.44 10.05
C TYR A 44 -21.07 -2.14 8.78
N THR A 45 -22.09 -3.00 8.89
CA THR A 45 -22.64 -3.77 7.76
C THR A 45 -23.65 -2.98 6.93
N ASN A 46 -24.04 -1.78 7.37
CA ASN A 46 -24.94 -0.90 6.64
C ASN A 46 -24.63 0.59 6.89
N LEU A 47 -25.02 1.43 5.91
CA LEU A 47 -24.76 2.86 5.92
C LEU A 47 -25.50 3.62 7.03
N PRO A 48 -26.78 3.33 7.36
CA PRO A 48 -27.47 4.02 8.46
C PRO A 48 -26.75 3.93 9.81
N MET A 49 -26.23 2.75 10.18
CA MET A 49 -25.47 2.59 11.43
C MET A 49 -24.17 3.38 11.41
N ALA A 50 -23.45 3.39 10.28
CA ALA A 50 -22.22 4.15 10.13
C ALA A 50 -22.46 5.66 10.25
N LEU A 51 -23.55 6.18 9.68
CA LEU A 51 -23.95 7.59 9.79
C LEU A 51 -24.34 7.96 11.21
N GLN A 52 -25.08 7.09 11.92
CA GLN A 52 -25.43 7.33 13.32
C GLN A 52 -24.17 7.43 14.20
N GLU A 53 -23.22 6.52 14.02
CA GLU A 53 -21.97 6.56 14.78
C GLU A 53 -21.11 7.78 14.43
N SER A 54 -21.04 8.12 13.14
CA SER A 54 -20.36 9.33 12.66
C SER A 54 -20.92 10.58 13.32
N ALA A 55 -22.25 10.72 13.38
CA ALA A 55 -22.90 11.84 14.06
C ALA A 55 -22.60 11.86 15.57
N ARG A 56 -22.54 10.70 16.22
CA ARG A 56 -22.22 10.57 17.66
C ARG A 56 -20.77 10.90 17.99
N THR A 57 -19.83 10.55 17.11
CA THR A 57 -18.38 10.62 17.36
C THR A 57 -17.70 11.80 16.67
N GLY A 58 -18.36 12.45 15.71
CA GLY A 58 -17.76 13.48 14.85
C GLY A 58 -16.74 12.95 13.85
N LYS A 59 -16.68 11.64 13.63
CA LYS A 59 -15.71 10.99 12.71
C LYS A 59 -16.27 10.83 11.30
N LEU A 60 -15.39 10.78 10.30
CA LEU A 60 -15.77 10.54 8.91
C LEU A 60 -16.26 9.09 8.70
N VAL A 61 -17.14 8.90 7.71
CA VAL A 61 -17.53 7.58 7.21
C VAL A 61 -16.64 7.20 6.04
N VAL A 62 -15.99 6.03 6.15
CA VAL A 62 -15.31 5.37 5.03
C VAL A 62 -16.22 4.23 4.55
N TRP A 63 -16.60 4.26 3.28
CA TRP A 63 -17.46 3.24 2.67
C TRP A 63 -16.68 2.43 1.64
N ILE A 64 -16.61 1.12 1.83
CA ILE A 64 -15.87 0.21 0.96
C ILE A 64 -16.85 -0.83 0.41
N HIS A 65 -16.93 -0.93 -0.92
CA HIS A 65 -17.54 -2.07 -1.58
C HIS A 65 -16.44 -3.05 -1.97
N MET A 66 -16.49 -4.27 -1.45
CA MET A 66 -15.45 -5.28 -1.69
C MET A 66 -16.04 -6.66 -1.91
N LEU A 67 -15.29 -7.49 -2.64
CA LEU A 67 -15.52 -8.92 -2.78
C LEU A 67 -14.43 -9.66 -1.99
N GLY A 68 -14.82 -10.59 -1.12
CA GLY A 68 -13.90 -11.30 -0.22
C GLY A 68 -13.88 -10.75 1.21
N LYS A 69 -12.89 -11.15 2.01
CA LYS A 69 -12.71 -10.72 3.41
C LYS A 69 -11.65 -9.64 3.52
N ILE A 70 -11.88 -8.64 4.36
CA ILE A 70 -10.98 -7.48 4.54
C ILE A 70 -9.64 -7.83 5.20
N ASP A 71 -9.58 -8.95 5.91
CA ASP A 71 -8.36 -9.50 6.48
C ASP A 71 -7.55 -10.35 5.48
N GLY A 72 -8.02 -10.49 4.23
CA GLY A 72 -7.38 -11.28 3.20
C GLY A 72 -7.47 -12.79 3.44
N ALA A 73 -8.25 -13.25 4.42
CA ALA A 73 -8.44 -14.68 4.65
C ALA A 73 -9.29 -15.29 3.51
N THR A 74 -8.73 -16.29 2.84
CA THR A 74 -9.42 -17.11 1.84
C THR A 74 -10.27 -18.17 2.52
#